data_AF-A0A9D8S943-F1
#
_entry.id   AF-A0A9D8S943-F1
#
_cell.length_a   1.000
_cell.length_b   1.000
_cell.length_c   1.000
_cell.angle_alpha   90.00
_cell.angle_beta   90.00
_cell.angle_gamma   90.00
#
_symmetry.space_group_name_H-M   'P 1'
#
loop_
_entity.id
_entity.type
_entity.pdbx_description
1 polymer ?
#
loop_
_entity_poly.entity_id
_entity_poly.type
_entity_poly.pdbx_seq_one_letter_code
_entity_poly.pdbx_strand_id
1 'polypeptide(L)'
;MLGLGKYKVNIDHMFYTGVAVFEIKNDDGNYEIDIELENNDFEMPDIELKDVIVEVDTIIAKAEIDEFPGKAVDVSLTFTDDKCNGFLKIPFVGKIKIKDAVKIG
;
A
#
# COMPACT_ATOMS: atom_id res chain seq x y z
N MET A 1 10.84 -5.50 -12.38
CA MET A 1 9.83 -5.87 -11.37
C MET A 1 8.77 -4.80 -11.35
N LEU A 2 7.49 -5.18 -11.34
CA LEU A 2 6.36 -4.27 -11.46
C LEU A 2 6.23 -3.41 -10.20
N GLY A 3 5.92 -2.12 -10.37
CA GLY A 3 5.47 -1.27 -9.27
C GLY A 3 6.52 -0.82 -8.26
N LEU A 4 7.80 -1.21 -8.38
CA LEU A 4 8.84 -0.80 -7.43
C LEU A 4 9.10 0.71 -7.44
N GLY A 5 9.31 1.26 -6.24
CA GLY A 5 9.63 2.66 -6.01
C GLY A 5 8.72 3.33 -4.97
N LYS A 6 8.90 4.63 -4.82
CA LYS A 6 8.15 5.50 -3.92
C LYS A 6 7.01 6.18 -4.67
N TYR A 7 5.83 6.17 -4.07
CA TYR A 7 4.63 6.80 -4.60
C TYR A 7 4.05 7.75 -3.58
N LYS A 8 3.52 8.86 -4.07
CA LYS A 8 2.86 9.88 -3.27
C LYS A 8 1.38 9.93 -3.62
N VAL A 9 0.51 9.86 -2.63
CA VAL A 9 -0.94 9.87 -2.82
C VAL A 9 -1.61 10.74 -1.77
N ASN A 10 -2.69 11.42 -2.16
CA ASN A 10 -3.57 12.07 -1.20
C ASN A 10 -4.66 11.10 -0.77
N ILE A 11 -4.71 10.78 0.52
CA ILE A 11 -5.70 9.90 1.12
C ILE A 11 -6.82 10.75 1.72
N ASP A 12 -8.04 10.43 1.34
CA ASP A 12 -9.27 10.95 1.93
C ASP A 12 -10.10 9.78 2.46
N HIS A 13 -9.87 9.43 3.73
CA HIS A 13 -10.52 8.35 4.44
C HIS A 13 -10.94 8.81 5.84
N MET A 14 -11.99 8.19 6.40
CA MET A 14 -12.56 8.57 7.70
C MET A 14 -11.55 8.56 8.85
N PHE A 15 -10.60 7.61 8.82
CA PHE A 15 -9.56 7.46 9.85
C PHE A 15 -8.20 8.06 9.45
N TYR A 16 -7.98 8.27 8.16
CA TYR A 16 -6.71 8.75 7.63
C TYR A 16 -6.97 9.80 6.58
N THR A 17 -6.49 11.02 6.82
CA THR A 17 -6.61 12.11 5.85
C THR A 17 -5.25 12.79 5.72
N GLY A 18 -4.84 13.05 4.49
CA GLY A 18 -3.60 13.74 4.20
C GLY A 18 -2.77 13.03 3.15
N VAL A 19 -1.51 13.44 3.08
CA VAL A 19 -0.59 12.97 2.05
C VAL A 19 0.16 11.77 2.58
N ALA A 20 0.02 10.64 1.91
CA ALA A 20 0.77 9.42 2.19
C ALA A 20 1.86 9.21 1.15
N VAL A 21 3.03 8.78 1.61
CA VAL A 21 4.11 8.27 0.77
C VAL A 21 4.23 6.78 1.07
N PHE A 22 4.16 5.94 0.04
CA PHE A 22 4.40 4.51 0.20
C PHE A 22 5.53 4.05 -0.70
N GLU A 23 6.39 3.19 -0.17
CA GLU A 23 7.52 2.59 -0.88
C GLU A 23 7.25 1.11 -1.08
N ILE A 24 7.34 0.65 -2.33
CA ILE A 24 7.25 -0.78 -2.65
C ILE A 24 8.65 -1.30 -2.92
N LYS A 25 9.10 -2.20 -2.04
CA LYS A 25 10.41 -2.86 -2.11
C LYS A 25 10.22 -4.33 -2.50
N ASN A 26 11.28 -4.90 -3.07
CA ASN A 26 11.38 -6.33 -3.29
C ASN A 26 12.75 -6.80 -2.79
N ASP A 27 12.74 -7.69 -1.80
CA ASP A 27 13.94 -8.33 -1.26
C ASP A 27 13.88 -9.83 -1.55
N ASP A 28 14.68 -10.28 -2.51
CA ASP A 28 14.78 -11.68 -2.95
C ASP A 28 13.44 -12.40 -3.21
N GLY A 29 12.44 -11.66 -3.71
CA GLY A 29 11.11 -12.18 -4.04
C GLY A 29 10.03 -11.88 -2.99
N ASN A 30 10.40 -11.35 -1.82
CA ASN A 30 9.46 -10.86 -0.83
C ASN A 30 9.14 -9.39 -1.12
N TYR A 31 7.86 -9.06 -1.28
CA TYR A 31 7.46 -7.67 -1.44
C TYR A 31 7.11 -7.06 -0.09
N GLU A 32 7.54 -5.83 0.12
CA GLU A 32 7.28 -5.06 1.33
C GLU A 32 6.69 -3.70 0.93
N ILE A 33 5.71 -3.21 1.70
CA ILE A 33 5.13 -1.88 1.52
C ILE A 33 5.30 -1.09 2.81
N ASP A 34 6.16 -0.08 2.74
CA ASP A 34 6.31 0.90 3.81
C ASP A 34 5.36 2.07 3.53
N ILE A 35 4.63 2.54 4.54
CA ILE A 35 3.69 3.66 4.38
C ILE A 35 3.98 4.74 5.44
N GLU A 36 4.23 5.96 4.98
CA GLU A 36 4.42 7.14 5.81
C GLU A 36 3.31 8.16 5.53
N LEU A 37 2.76 8.79 6.57
CA LEU A 37 1.80 9.89 6.45
C LEU A 37 2.49 11.22 6.79
N GLU A 38 2.63 12.12 5.81
CA GLU A 38 3.38 13.38 5.95
C GLU A 38 2.81 14.33 7.03
N ASN A 39 1.53 14.20 7.38
CA ASN A 39 0.79 15.18 8.19
C ASN A 39 0.25 14.63 9.53
N ASN A 40 0.61 13.42 9.94
CA ASN A 40 0.10 12.83 11.18
C ASN A 40 1.25 12.26 12.00
N ASP A 41 1.24 12.50 13.32
CA ASP A 41 2.08 11.81 14.32
C ASP A 41 1.69 10.33 14.49
N PHE A 42 0.94 9.78 13.53
CA PHE A 42 0.42 8.42 13.54
C PHE A 42 1.25 7.58 12.58
N GLU A 43 2.09 6.72 13.14
CA GLU A 43 2.80 5.70 12.37
C GLU A 43 1.76 4.74 11.77
N MET A 44 1.77 4.58 10.45
CA MET A 44 1.06 3.44 9.85
C MET A 44 1.85 2.19 10.22
N PRO A 45 1.17 1.10 10.55
CA PRO A 45 1.87 -0.11 10.93
C PRO A 45 2.55 -0.73 9.70
N ASP A 46 3.66 -1.43 9.94
CA ASP A 46 4.39 -2.14 8.89
C ASP A 46 3.52 -3.23 8.27
N ILE A 47 3.55 -3.33 6.93
CA ILE A 47 2.68 -4.22 6.17
C ILE A 47 3.53 -5.23 5.40
N GLU A 48 3.62 -6.45 5.93
CA GLU A 48 4.26 -7.56 5.23
C GLU A 48 3.31 -8.18 4.21
N LEU A 49 3.66 -8.13 2.92
CA LEU A 49 2.85 -8.76 1.88
C LEU A 49 3.07 -10.28 1.85
N LYS A 50 1.96 -11.02 1.91
CA LYS A 50 1.86 -12.47 1.73
C LYS A 50 0.98 -12.79 0.51
N ASP A 51 1.15 -14.00 -0.04
CA ASP A 51 0.37 -14.47 -1.19
C ASP A 51 0.38 -13.48 -2.38
N VAL A 52 1.54 -12.90 -2.71
CA VAL A 52 1.67 -11.90 -3.77
C VAL A 52 1.42 -12.55 -5.14
N ILE A 53 0.38 -12.06 -5.82
CA ILE A 53 0.03 -12.40 -7.19
C ILE A 53 0.35 -11.17 -8.05
N VAL A 54 1.30 -11.34 -8.97
CA VAL A 54 1.66 -10.31 -9.95
C VAL A 54 0.99 -10.65 -11.27
N GLU A 55 0.04 -9.82 -11.69
CA GLU A 55 -0.54 -9.85 -13.02
C GLU A 55 0.27 -8.93 -13.97
N VAL A 56 -0.29 -8.58 -15.13
CA VAL A 56 0.42 -7.78 -16.16
C VAL A 56 0.82 -6.40 -15.64
N ASP A 57 -0.09 -5.72 -14.96
CA ASP A 57 0.06 -4.35 -14.46
C ASP A 57 -0.44 -4.19 -13.02
N THR A 58 -0.89 -5.28 -12.39
CA THR A 58 -1.56 -5.25 -11.09
C THR A 58 -0.89 -6.20 -10.11
N ILE A 59 -0.59 -5.72 -8.90
CA ILE A 59 -0.20 -6.52 -7.74
C ILE A 59 -1.45 -6.73 -6.89
N ILE A 60 -1.77 -8.01 -6.64
CA ILE A 60 -2.79 -8.42 -5.67
C ILE A 60 -2.05 -9.18 -4.58
N ALA A 61 -2.17 -8.74 -3.34
CA ALA A 61 -1.52 -9.38 -2.22
C ALA A 61 -2.45 -9.42 -1.03
N LYS A 62 -2.23 -10.40 -0.16
CA LYS A 62 -2.66 -10.28 1.23
C LYS A 62 -1.53 -9.64 2.01
N ALA A 63 -1.84 -9.05 3.14
CA ALA A 63 -0.81 -8.61 4.04
C ALA A 63 -1.19 -8.90 5.48
N GLU A 64 -0.18 -9.05 6.31
CA GLU A 64 -0.36 -9.11 7.75
C GLU A 64 0.17 -7.83 8.38
N ILE A 65 -0.51 -7.43 9.45
CA ILE A 65 -0.16 -6.28 10.27
C ILE A 65 -0.08 -6.81 11.70
N ASP A 66 1.00 -6.51 12.42
CA ASP A 66 1.26 -7.01 13.77
C ASP A 66 0.18 -6.61 14.78
N GLU A 67 -0.39 -5.42 14.63
CA GLU A 67 -1.49 -4.90 15.45
C GLU A 67 -2.81 -5.66 15.24
N PHE A 68 -2.95 -6.40 14.14
CA PHE A 68 -4.14 -7.19 13.80
C PHE A 68 -3.79 -8.67 13.52
N PRO A 69 -3.26 -9.41 14.52
CA PRO A 69 -2.76 -10.76 14.31
C PRO A 69 -3.87 -11.71 13.84
N GLY A 70 -3.58 -12.48 12.80
CA GLY A 70 -4.52 -13.43 12.19
C GLY A 70 -5.62 -12.78 11.34
N LYS A 71 -5.52 -11.48 11.04
CA LYS A 71 -6.40 -10.80 10.10
C LYS A 71 -5.58 -10.32 8.90
N ALA A 72 -5.97 -10.80 7.72
CA ALA A 72 -5.36 -10.35 6.48
C ALA A 72 -5.90 -8.99 6.04
N VAL A 73 -5.01 -8.16 5.53
CA VAL A 73 -5.29 -6.95 4.76
C VAL A 73 -5.32 -7.33 3.29
N ASP A 74 -6.37 -6.94 2.58
CA ASP A 74 -6.40 -7.12 1.13
C ASP A 74 -5.74 -5.91 0.45
N VAL A 75 -4.72 -6.15 -0.37
CA VAL A 75 -3.99 -5.14 -1.13
C VAL A 75 -4.20 -5.38 -2.62
N SER A 76 -4.53 -4.33 -3.36
CA SER A 76 -4.60 -4.35 -4.82
C SER A 76 -4.07 -3.03 -5.36
N LEU A 77 -3.02 -3.09 -6.16
CA LEU A 77 -2.32 -1.94 -6.72
C LEU A 77 -2.10 -2.16 -8.22
N THR A 78 -2.71 -1.33 -9.05
CA THR A 78 -2.55 -1.30 -10.51
C THR A 78 -1.65 -0.13 -10.88
N PHE A 79 -0.61 -0.44 -11.65
CA PHE A 79 0.42 0.51 -12.08
C PHE A 79 0.21 0.85 -13.55
N THR A 80 0.27 2.14 -13.88
CA THR A 80 0.17 2.64 -15.25
C THR A 80 1.15 3.79 -15.41
N ASP A 81 2.22 3.57 -16.17
CA ASP A 81 3.34 4.50 -16.30
C ASP A 81 3.88 4.92 -14.90
N ASP A 82 3.86 6.21 -14.60
CA ASP A 82 4.27 6.78 -13.31
C ASP A 82 3.11 6.90 -12.30
N LYS A 83 1.99 6.21 -12.54
CA LYS A 83 0.81 6.23 -11.67
C LYS A 83 0.54 4.89 -11.03
N CYS A 84 -0.05 4.95 -9.84
CA CYS A 84 -0.59 3.79 -9.13
C CYS A 84 -2.03 4.08 -8.65
N ASN A 85 -2.93 3.12 -8.87
CA ASN A 85 -4.31 3.14 -8.40
C ASN A 85 -4.60 1.84 -7.68
N GLY A 86 -5.45 1.88 -6.64
CA GLY A 86 -5.66 0.68 -5.88
C GLY A 86 -6.42 0.87 -4.59
N PHE A 87 -6.24 -0.08 -3.68
CA PHE A 87 -6.77 0.00 -2.33
C PHE A 87 -6.01 -0.89 -1.36
N LEU A 88 -6.13 -0.53 -0.08
CA LEU A 88 -5.87 -1.40 1.04
C LEU A 88 -7.17 -1.56 1.82
N LYS A 89 -7.52 -2.81 2.15
CA LYS A 89 -8.68 -3.10 2.98
C LYS A 89 -8.21 -3.65 4.31
N ILE A 90 -8.17 -2.76 5.30
CA ILE A 90 -7.69 -3.07 6.64
C ILE A 90 -8.88 -3.51 7.50
N PRO A 91 -8.78 -4.64 8.23
CA PRO A 91 -9.77 -5.07 9.20
C PRO A 91 -10.13 -3.95 10.19
N PHE A 92 -11.41 -3.80 10.51
CA PHE A 92 -11.97 -2.78 11.45
C PHE A 92 -11.82 -1.30 11.02
N VAL A 93 -10.82 -0.96 10.23
CA VAL A 93 -10.56 0.37 9.68
C VAL A 93 -11.38 0.62 8.42
N GLY A 94 -11.48 -0.38 7.53
CA GLY A 94 -12.19 -0.28 6.26
C GLY A 94 -11.28 -0.18 5.04
N LYS A 95 -11.83 0.33 3.94
CA LYS A 95 -11.16 0.37 2.62
C LYS A 95 -10.56 1.75 2.37
N ILE A 96 -9.24 1.83 2.39
CA ILE A 96 -8.46 2.99 1.99
C ILE A 96 -8.25 2.91 0.48
N LYS A 97 -8.68 3.93 -0.26
CA LYS A 97 -8.51 3.99 -1.71
C LYS A 97 -7.23 4.75 -2.05
N ILE A 98 -6.43 4.18 -2.94
CA ILE A 98 -5.28 4.83 -3.57
C ILE A 98 -5.76 5.28 -4.95
N LYS A 99 -5.75 6.58 -5.20
CA LYS A 99 -6.17 7.16 -6.48
C LYS A 99 -5.10 8.11 -6.98
N ASP A 100 -4.71 7.92 -8.24
CA ASP A 100 -3.74 8.77 -8.93
C ASP A 100 -2.46 8.98 -8.10
N ALA A 101 -1.98 7.94 -7.41
CA ALA A 101 -0.70 8.01 -6.72
C ALA A 101 0.40 8.20 -7.75
N VAL A 102 1.33 9.12 -7.52
CA VAL A 102 2.37 9.50 -8.47
C VAL A 102 3.71 8.98 -7.99
N LYS A 103 4.48 8.36 -8.88
CA LYS A 103 5.84 7.92 -8.57
C LYS A 103 6.75 9.12 -8.33
N ILE A 104 7.50 9.09 -7.23
CA ILE A 104 8.41 10.17 -6.80
C ILE A 104 9.86 9.71 -6.61
N GLY A 105 10.14 8.42 -6.75
CA GLY A 105 11.48 7.84 -6.59
C GLY A 105 11.51 6.37 -6.95
#